data_AF-A0A7Y2D5I5-F1
#
_entry.id   AF-A0A7Y2D5I5-F1
#
_cell.length_a   1.000
_cell.length_b   1.000
_cell.length_c   1.000
_cell.angle_alpha   90.00
_cell.angle_beta   90.00
_cell.angle_gamma   90.00
#
_symmetry.space_group_name_H-M   'P 1'
#
loop_
_entity.id
_entity.type
_entity.pdbx_description
1 polymer ?
#
loop_
_entity_poly.entity_id
_entity_poly.type
_entity_poly.pdbx_seq_one_letter_code
_entity_poly.pdbx_strand_id
1 'polypeptide(L)'
;MDNKLPVGLRTVSAGCNIETWQRSNIMRAFKLIIFASLLISPAAAFSQQGIIERVPELQKTARRAIGGAMGCGVGSFVLVEGETETRIGGGLDPIHVFGNRIELDDILTILEARSEKRLGFDPDENKDEVGALLYVTLTVAIASKSPKVISIVKSLLSDEIEVVRAWSAIALIKLAESDPELKEAILPIGFPKSALAGAKSRSYPIPTWVRSID
;
A
#
# COMPACT_ATOMS: atom_id res chain seq x y z
N MET A 1 -5.52 -24.79 -15.69
CA MET A 1 -5.84 -24.76 -14.24
C MET A 1 -4.81 -23.83 -13.62
N ASP A 2 -5.20 -22.56 -13.49
CA ASP A 2 -4.31 -21.47 -13.13
C ASP A 2 -4.07 -21.46 -11.61
N ASN A 3 -2.86 -21.86 -11.20
CA ASN A 3 -2.37 -21.63 -9.85
C ASN A 3 -1.91 -20.18 -9.75
N LYS A 4 -2.79 -19.28 -9.31
CA LYS A 4 -2.41 -17.94 -8.85
C LYS A 4 -1.68 -18.08 -7.51
N LEU A 5 -0.36 -17.90 -7.52
CA LEU A 5 0.47 -17.82 -6.32
C LEU A 5 0.29 -16.43 -5.65
N PRO A 6 0.33 -16.34 -4.31
CA PRO A 6 0.15 -15.08 -3.60
C PRO A 6 1.35 -14.15 -3.79
N VAL A 7 1.07 -12.88 -4.11
CA VAL A 7 2.04 -11.78 -4.14
C VAL A 7 2.23 -11.28 -2.72
N GLY A 8 3.46 -11.25 -2.21
CA GLY A 8 3.73 -10.79 -0.85
C GLY A 8 4.97 -9.90 -0.77
N LEU A 9 4.97 -8.87 0.07
CA LEU A 9 6.09 -7.93 0.12
C LEU A 9 7.19 -8.37 1.11
N ARG A 10 8.46 -8.40 0.73
CA ARG A 10 9.59 -8.55 1.67
C ARG A 10 10.18 -7.17 1.94
N THR A 11 10.56 -6.87 3.17
CA THR A 11 11.24 -5.60 3.46
C THR A 11 12.74 -5.81 3.51
N VAL A 12 13.48 -4.92 2.86
CA VAL A 12 14.93 -4.84 2.96
C VAL A 12 15.25 -3.48 3.56
N SER A 13 15.45 -3.47 4.87
CA SER A 13 15.99 -2.32 5.58
C SER A 13 17.38 -2.01 5.00
N ALA A 14 17.52 -0.86 4.36
CA ALA A 14 18.84 -0.30 4.11
C ALA A 14 19.35 0.21 5.46
N GLY A 15 20.43 -0.39 5.94
CA GLY A 15 21.00 -0.10 7.25
C GLY A 15 21.19 1.40 7.46
N CYS A 16 20.49 1.93 8.44
CA CYS A 16 20.95 3.13 9.12
C CYS A 16 22.26 2.73 9.80
N ASN A 17 23.36 3.37 9.41
CA ASN A 17 24.68 3.12 9.95
C ASN A 17 24.68 3.59 11.42
N ILE A 18 24.25 2.71 12.33
CA ILE A 18 24.36 2.90 13.78
C ILE A 18 25.70 2.28 14.17
N GLU A 19 26.78 3.02 13.91
CA GLU A 19 27.96 2.88 14.74
C GLU A 19 27.68 3.60 16.05
N THR A 20 27.47 2.78 17.09
CA THR A 20 27.84 2.95 18.51
C THR A 20 26.72 2.54 19.46
N TRP A 21 26.60 1.23 19.71
CA TRP A 21 26.44 0.77 21.09
C TRP A 21 27.08 -0.60 21.28
N GLN A 22 28.03 -0.65 22.22
CA GLN A 22 29.01 -1.71 22.42
C GLN A 22 28.42 -3.03 22.97
N ARG A 23 28.95 -4.13 22.40
CA ARG A 23 29.42 -5.40 23.01
C ARG A 23 28.63 -6.03 24.17
N SER A 24 28.26 -7.31 24.00
CA SER A 24 28.91 -8.48 24.65
C SER A 24 28.01 -9.73 24.45
N ASN A 25 28.34 -10.62 23.50
CA ASN A 25 28.94 -11.96 23.72
C ASN A 25 27.98 -13.04 24.26
N ILE A 26 27.76 -14.11 23.47
CA ILE A 26 28.17 -15.52 23.75
C ILE A 26 27.29 -16.53 23.00
N MET A 27 27.95 -17.29 22.09
CA MET A 27 27.80 -18.72 21.72
C MET A 27 26.43 -19.29 21.33
N ARG A 28 26.26 -20.35 20.52
CA ARG A 28 26.98 -21.14 19.50
C ARG A 28 25.90 -22.15 19.03
N ALA A 29 25.90 -22.49 17.74
CA ALA A 29 25.42 -23.75 17.15
C ALA A 29 23.95 -24.18 17.36
N PHE A 30 23.22 -24.46 16.27
CA PHE A 30 22.71 -25.81 16.00
C PHE A 30 22.20 -25.88 14.55
N LYS A 31 22.76 -26.82 13.77
CA LYS A 31 22.21 -27.30 12.50
C LYS A 31 20.85 -27.96 12.79
N LEU A 32 19.87 -27.85 11.89
CA LEU A 32 19.17 -29.03 11.34
C LEU A 32 18.25 -28.65 10.17
N ILE A 33 18.42 -29.39 9.07
CA ILE A 33 17.48 -29.56 7.97
C ILE A 33 16.47 -30.62 8.40
N ILE A 34 15.16 -30.37 8.31
CA ILE A 34 14.14 -31.43 8.26
C ILE A 34 13.06 -31.06 7.22
N PHE A 35 12.84 -32.00 6.31
CA PHE A 35 11.80 -32.07 5.29
C PHE A 35 10.56 -32.80 5.86
N ALA A 36 9.38 -32.51 5.30
CA ALA A 36 8.05 -33.12 5.55
C ALA A 36 7.36 -32.70 6.87
N SER A 37 6.13 -32.19 6.89
CA SER A 37 4.93 -32.87 6.37
C SER A 37 3.76 -31.89 6.25
N LEU A 38 2.86 -32.17 5.29
CA LEU A 38 1.48 -31.69 5.23
C LEU A 38 0.77 -31.75 6.60
N LEU A 39 0.57 -30.60 7.22
CA LEU A 39 -0.50 -30.35 8.17
C LEU A 39 -1.01 -28.94 7.90
N ILE A 40 -2.17 -28.90 7.23
CA ILE A 40 -3.19 -27.85 7.20
C ILE A 40 -2.79 -26.64 8.05
N SER A 41 -2.16 -25.62 7.45
CA SER A 41 -2.07 -24.30 8.08
C SER A 41 -3.42 -23.62 7.92
N PRO A 42 -4.14 -23.30 9.00
CA PRO A 42 -5.32 -22.42 8.95
C PRO A 42 -4.92 -20.95 8.68
N ALA A 43 -3.66 -20.68 8.33
CA ALA A 43 -3.11 -19.34 8.19
C ALA A 43 -3.73 -18.53 7.03
N ALA A 44 -4.50 -19.15 6.14
CA ALA A 44 -5.17 -18.46 5.03
C ALA A 44 -6.57 -17.91 5.38
N ALA A 45 -7.13 -18.21 6.56
CA ALA A 45 -8.47 -17.75 6.95
C ALA A 45 -8.48 -16.72 8.09
N PHE A 46 -7.32 -16.36 8.65
CA PHE A 46 -7.21 -15.49 9.82
C PHE A 46 -6.59 -14.10 9.55
N SER A 47 -6.21 -13.74 8.32
CA SER A 47 -5.53 -12.45 8.08
C SER A 47 -6.47 -11.26 7.79
N GLN A 48 -7.64 -11.48 7.17
CA GLN A 48 -8.48 -10.38 6.67
C GLN A 48 -9.28 -9.64 7.75
N GLN A 49 -9.75 -10.32 8.80
CA GLN A 49 -10.53 -9.66 9.86
C GLN A 49 -9.65 -8.79 10.77
N GLY A 50 -8.44 -9.26 11.10
CA GLY A 50 -7.55 -8.53 12.00
C GLY A 50 -6.98 -7.24 11.41
N ILE A 51 -6.81 -7.15 10.08
CA ILE A 51 -6.28 -5.92 9.48
C ILE A 51 -7.29 -4.78 9.49
N ILE A 52 -8.57 -5.08 9.22
CA ILE A 52 -9.64 -4.08 9.26
C ILE A 52 -9.84 -3.53 10.67
N GLU A 53 -9.82 -4.38 11.68
CA GLU A 53 -9.91 -3.97 13.10
C GLU A 53 -8.75 -3.04 13.52
N ARG A 54 -7.59 -3.16 12.86
CA ARG A 54 -6.39 -2.35 13.14
C ARG A 54 -6.29 -1.07 12.32
N VAL A 55 -7.14 -0.83 11.32
CA VAL A 55 -7.10 0.37 10.46
C VAL A 55 -6.93 1.67 11.25
N PRO A 56 -7.60 1.91 12.39
CA PRO A 56 -7.44 3.18 13.12
C PRO A 56 -6.01 3.39 13.65
N GLU A 57 -5.41 2.33 14.20
CA GLU A 57 -4.02 2.36 14.66
C GLU A 57 -3.03 2.46 13.50
N LEU A 58 -3.33 1.82 12.36
CA LEU A 58 -2.53 1.92 11.14
C LEU A 58 -2.53 3.36 10.59
N GLN A 59 -3.67 4.05 10.61
CA GLN A 59 -3.82 5.45 10.21
C GLN A 59 -2.97 6.39 11.08
N LYS A 60 -3.08 6.26 12.41
CA LYS A 60 -2.25 7.00 13.37
C LYS A 60 -0.76 6.74 13.18
N THR A 61 -0.40 5.50 12.86
CA THR A 61 1.00 5.11 12.62
C THR A 61 1.52 5.66 11.30
N ALA A 62 0.73 5.61 10.23
CA ALA A 62 1.08 6.20 8.94
C ALA A 62 1.31 7.71 9.05
N ARG A 63 0.48 8.44 9.82
CA ARG A 63 0.69 9.87 10.09
C ARG A 63 2.01 10.14 10.81
N ARG A 64 2.32 9.37 11.85
CA ARG A 64 3.60 9.50 12.58
C ARG A 64 4.80 9.21 11.68
N ALA A 65 4.68 8.26 10.74
CA ALA A 65 5.69 7.95 9.75
C ALA A 65 5.94 9.14 8.81
N ILE A 66 4.88 9.69 8.22
CA ILE A 66 4.96 10.82 7.27
C ILE A 66 5.43 12.10 7.95
N GLY A 67 5.00 12.35 9.20
CA GLY A 67 5.41 13.50 9.99
C GLY A 67 6.83 13.45 10.56
N GLY A 68 7.63 12.42 10.21
CA GLY A 68 9.01 12.26 10.66
C GLY A 68 9.17 11.89 12.14
N ALA A 69 8.07 11.66 12.87
CA ALA A 69 8.10 11.29 14.28
C ALA A 69 8.67 9.89 14.52
N MET A 70 8.67 9.03 13.50
CA MET A 70 9.34 7.72 13.51
C MET A 70 10.77 7.76 12.96
N GLY A 71 11.37 8.96 12.83
CA GLY A 71 12.64 9.18 12.17
C GLY A 71 12.47 9.28 10.65
N CYS A 72 13.33 10.07 9.98
CA CYS A 72 13.34 10.23 8.52
C CYS A 72 13.85 8.98 7.80
N GLY A 73 13.22 7.83 8.04
CA GLY A 73 13.54 6.58 7.39
C GLY A 73 13.03 6.59 5.96
N VAL A 74 13.90 6.93 5.00
CA VAL A 74 13.67 6.55 3.60
C VAL A 74 13.62 5.03 3.58
N GLY A 75 12.42 4.51 3.37
CA GLY A 75 12.13 3.10 3.33
C GLY A 75 12.31 2.53 1.94
N SER A 76 12.65 1.25 1.84
CA SER A 76 12.40 0.53 0.60
C SER A 76 11.68 -0.75 0.93
N PHE A 77 10.60 -1.02 0.22
CA PHE A 77 9.95 -2.31 0.28
C PHE A 77 10.22 -3.08 -1.00
N VAL A 78 10.28 -4.40 -0.89
CA VAL A 78 10.42 -5.30 -2.03
C VAL A 78 9.06 -5.94 -2.26
N LEU A 79 8.47 -5.69 -3.40
CA LEU A 79 7.34 -6.46 -3.87
C LEU A 79 7.87 -7.82 -4.34
N VAL A 80 7.37 -8.93 -3.79
CA VAL A 80 7.70 -10.27 -4.28
C VAL A 80 6.51 -10.85 -5.02
N GLU A 81 6.69 -11.10 -6.31
CA GLU A 81 5.74 -11.76 -7.19
C GLU A 81 6.37 -13.04 -7.75
N GLY A 82 5.95 -14.20 -7.21
CA GLY A 82 6.61 -15.48 -7.50
C GLY A 82 8.07 -15.47 -7.03
N GLU A 83 9.00 -15.65 -7.96
CA GLU A 83 10.45 -15.56 -7.72
C GLU A 83 11.02 -14.15 -7.98
N THR A 84 10.20 -13.22 -8.45
CA THR A 84 10.65 -11.87 -8.83
C THR A 84 10.56 -10.93 -7.63
N GLU A 85 11.68 -10.27 -7.31
CA GLU A 85 11.76 -9.24 -6.28
C GLU A 85 11.92 -7.85 -6.92
N THR A 86 10.92 -6.98 -6.75
CA THR A 86 10.98 -5.58 -7.21
C THR A 86 11.16 -4.66 -6.03
N ARG A 87 12.35 -4.04 -5.92
CA ARG A 87 12.62 -3.06 -4.86
C ARG A 87 12.06 -1.70 -5.22
N ILE A 88 11.29 -1.12 -4.31
CA ILE A 88 10.59 0.13 -4.49
C ILE A 88 11.06 1.07 -3.38
N GLY A 89 11.82 2.08 -3.78
CA GLY A 89 12.24 3.16 -2.89
C GLY A 89 11.09 4.13 -2.67
N GLY A 90 10.82 4.48 -1.41
CA GLY A 90 9.81 5.45 -1.03
C GLY A 90 10.18 6.16 0.26
N GLY A 91 9.60 7.34 0.50
CA GLY A 91 9.77 8.05 1.78
C GLY A 91 9.11 7.34 2.98
N LEU A 92 8.61 6.11 2.81
CA LEU A 92 7.87 5.33 3.79
C LEU A 92 8.17 3.85 3.62
N ASP A 93 8.35 3.16 4.75
CA ASP A 93 8.50 1.72 4.82
C ASP A 93 7.19 1.10 5.36
N PRO A 94 6.44 0.33 4.55
CA PRO A 94 5.24 -0.39 4.96
C PRO A 94 5.39 -1.18 6.26
N ILE A 95 6.57 -1.76 6.57
CA ILE A 95 6.72 -2.52 7.83
C ILE A 95 6.61 -1.61 9.06
N HIS A 96 6.98 -0.33 8.95
CA HIS A 96 6.82 0.61 10.06
C HIS A 96 5.36 0.99 10.27
N VAL A 97 4.54 0.92 9.21
CA VAL A 97 3.10 1.19 9.28
C VAL A 97 2.32 -0.04 9.74
N PHE A 98 2.56 -1.19 9.11
CA PHE A 98 1.79 -2.42 9.33
C PHE A 98 2.35 -3.32 10.44
N GLY A 99 3.60 -3.09 10.85
CA GLY A 99 4.33 -3.88 11.85
C GLY A 99 4.83 -5.23 11.35
N ASN A 100 4.38 -5.68 10.17
CA ASN A 100 4.66 -6.98 9.58
C ASN A 100 4.74 -6.87 8.05
N ARG A 101 5.11 -7.99 7.41
CA ARG A 101 4.87 -8.21 5.98
C ARG A 101 3.39 -8.00 5.67
N ILE A 102 3.13 -7.22 4.64
CA ILE A 102 1.77 -7.02 4.11
C ILE A 102 1.66 -7.71 2.76
N GLU A 103 0.55 -8.39 2.52
CA GLU A 103 0.24 -9.01 1.24
C GLU A 103 -0.55 -8.06 0.35
N LEU A 104 -0.58 -8.30 -0.97
CA LEU A 104 -1.41 -7.48 -1.86
C LEU A 104 -2.89 -7.56 -1.44
N ASP A 105 -3.37 -8.74 -1.06
CA ASP A 105 -4.77 -8.94 -0.67
C ASP A 105 -5.14 -8.16 0.61
N ASP A 106 -4.18 -7.93 1.52
CA ASP A 106 -4.36 -7.06 2.69
C ASP A 106 -4.57 -5.59 2.27
N ILE A 107 -3.80 -5.12 1.29
CA ILE A 107 -3.94 -3.78 0.71
C ILE A 107 -5.30 -3.63 0.02
N LEU A 108 -5.69 -4.62 -0.79
CA LEU A 108 -6.98 -4.65 -1.46
C LEU A 108 -8.11 -4.62 -0.42
N THR A 109 -7.99 -5.38 0.67
CA THR A 109 -8.97 -5.41 1.77
C THR A 109 -9.14 -4.04 2.42
N ILE A 110 -8.05 -3.30 2.68
CA ILE A 110 -8.12 -1.93 3.23
C ILE A 110 -8.81 -0.98 2.25
N LEU A 111 -8.43 -1.03 0.96
CA LEU A 111 -9.01 -0.16 -0.07
C LEU A 111 -10.50 -0.47 -0.31
N GLU A 112 -10.88 -1.75 -0.31
CA GLU A 112 -12.26 -2.22 -0.41
C GLU A 112 -13.08 -1.74 0.78
N ALA A 113 -12.61 -1.95 2.02
CA ALA A 113 -13.32 -1.50 3.21
C ALA A 113 -13.55 0.02 3.21
N ARG A 114 -12.59 0.80 2.69
CA ARG A 114 -12.79 2.24 2.47
C ARG A 114 -13.84 2.51 1.41
N SER A 115 -13.76 1.85 0.25
CA SER A 115 -14.73 2.04 -0.84
C SER A 115 -16.17 1.72 -0.44
N GLU A 116 -16.34 0.73 0.44
CA GLU A 116 -17.64 0.31 0.97
C GLU A 116 -18.09 1.15 2.17
N LYS A 117 -17.32 2.17 2.56
CA LYS A 117 -17.56 3.00 3.76
C LYS A 117 -17.72 2.18 5.04
N ARG A 118 -17.12 0.99 5.11
CA ARG A 118 -17.16 0.11 6.30
C ARG A 118 -16.29 0.62 7.45
N LEU A 119 -15.49 1.64 7.18
CA LEU A 119 -14.69 2.35 8.17
C LEU A 119 -15.56 3.48 8.74
N GLY A 120 -16.27 3.21 9.84
CA GLY A 120 -17.21 4.13 10.51
C GLY A 120 -16.57 5.34 11.18
N PHE A 121 -15.68 6.03 10.48
CA PHE A 121 -14.94 7.20 10.96
C PHE A 121 -15.56 8.49 10.46
N ASP A 122 -15.52 9.51 11.31
CA ASP A 122 -15.80 10.88 10.91
C ASP A 122 -14.70 11.33 9.90
N PRO A 123 -15.08 11.62 8.64
CA PRO A 123 -14.15 12.04 7.60
C PRO A 123 -13.43 13.36 7.91
N ASP A 124 -13.98 14.23 8.74
CA ASP A 124 -13.43 15.55 9.03
C ASP A 124 -12.41 15.54 10.16
N GLU A 125 -12.58 14.65 11.15
CA GLU A 125 -11.67 14.54 12.30
C GLU A 125 -10.33 13.90 11.92
N ASN A 126 -10.35 12.95 10.97
CA ASN A 126 -9.20 12.07 10.69
C ASN A 126 -8.66 12.19 9.25
N LYS A 127 -9.02 13.25 8.51
CA LYS A 127 -8.64 13.42 7.09
C LYS A 127 -7.14 13.25 6.81
N ASP A 128 -6.29 13.72 7.71
CA ASP A 128 -4.83 13.63 7.56
C ASP A 128 -4.33 12.18 7.74
N GLU A 129 -4.95 11.44 8.66
CA GLU A 129 -4.61 10.05 8.97
C GLU A 129 -5.12 9.08 7.91
N VAL A 130 -6.35 9.32 7.42
CA VAL A 130 -6.90 8.66 6.24
C VAL A 130 -6.02 8.89 5.03
N GLY A 131 -5.60 10.14 4.78
CA GLY A 131 -4.72 10.50 3.68
C GLY A 131 -3.35 9.81 3.76
N ALA A 132 -2.77 9.72 4.96
CA ALA A 132 -1.49 9.07 5.19
C ALA A 132 -1.52 7.57 4.89
N LEU A 133 -2.50 6.85 5.46
CA LEU A 133 -2.65 5.41 5.20
C LEU A 133 -2.99 5.15 3.74
N LEU A 134 -3.87 5.95 3.13
CA LEU A 134 -4.24 5.82 1.73
C LEU A 134 -3.03 6.02 0.79
N TYR A 135 -2.20 7.01 1.09
CA TYR A 135 -0.97 7.23 0.32
C TYR A 135 -0.08 5.98 0.33
N VAL A 136 0.11 5.37 1.51
CA VAL A 136 0.90 4.14 1.66
C VAL A 136 0.26 2.99 0.88
N THR A 137 -1.04 2.74 1.07
CA THR A 137 -1.73 1.62 0.42
C THR A 137 -1.76 1.76 -1.10
N LEU A 138 -2.02 2.96 -1.63
CA LEU A 138 -1.98 3.21 -3.07
C LEU A 138 -0.57 3.11 -3.64
N THR A 139 0.47 3.54 -2.91
CA THR A 139 1.85 3.38 -3.37
C THR A 139 2.22 1.90 -3.51
N VAL A 140 1.82 1.06 -2.55
CA VAL A 140 2.00 -0.40 -2.62
C VAL A 140 1.13 -1.03 -3.72
N ALA A 141 -0.07 -0.51 -3.95
CA ALA A 141 -0.96 -0.99 -4.99
C ALA A 141 -0.43 -0.67 -6.40
N ILE A 142 0.08 0.55 -6.63
CA ILE A 142 0.73 0.97 -7.89
C ILE A 142 1.94 0.09 -8.17
N ALA A 143 2.76 -0.12 -7.14
CA ALA A 143 3.91 -1.00 -7.15
C ALA A 143 3.58 -2.42 -7.64
N SER A 144 2.45 -2.97 -7.21
CA SER A 144 2.00 -4.31 -7.59
C SER A 144 1.68 -4.47 -9.07
N LYS A 145 1.40 -3.36 -9.79
CA LYS A 145 0.88 -3.35 -11.17
C LYS A 145 -0.32 -4.28 -11.39
N SER A 146 -1.03 -4.66 -10.32
CA SER A 146 -2.12 -5.62 -10.43
C SER A 146 -3.36 -4.94 -11.02
N PRO A 147 -3.97 -5.49 -12.09
CA PRO A 147 -5.21 -4.92 -12.65
C PRO A 147 -6.38 -4.98 -11.67
N LYS A 148 -6.32 -5.86 -10.65
CA LYS A 148 -7.32 -5.93 -9.56
C LYS A 148 -7.48 -4.60 -8.82
N VAL A 149 -6.42 -3.79 -8.75
CA VAL A 149 -6.43 -2.49 -8.05
C VAL A 149 -7.31 -1.48 -8.77
N ILE A 150 -7.43 -1.55 -10.10
CA ILE A 150 -8.07 -0.52 -10.92
C ILE A 150 -9.54 -0.33 -10.54
N SER A 151 -10.31 -1.41 -10.35
CA SER A 151 -11.74 -1.34 -10.03
C SER A 151 -11.99 -0.68 -8.67
N ILE A 152 -11.18 -1.04 -7.66
CA ILE A 152 -11.30 -0.50 -6.32
C ILE A 152 -10.89 0.97 -6.32
N VAL A 153 -9.74 1.33 -6.90
CA VAL A 153 -9.28 2.73 -6.95
C VAL A 153 -10.21 3.61 -7.77
N LYS A 154 -10.83 3.08 -8.83
CA LYS A 154 -11.89 3.76 -9.58
C LYS A 154 -13.06 4.13 -8.67
N SER A 155 -13.50 3.24 -7.78
CA SER A 155 -14.60 3.53 -6.85
C SER A 155 -14.27 4.67 -5.87
N LEU A 156 -13.00 4.78 -5.47
CA LEU A 156 -12.51 5.81 -4.56
C LEU A 156 -12.43 7.22 -5.20
N LEU A 157 -12.59 7.34 -6.53
CA LEU A 157 -12.71 8.64 -7.19
C LEU A 157 -13.97 9.42 -6.76
N SER A 158 -14.97 8.73 -6.24
CA SER A 158 -16.23 9.30 -5.74
C SER A 158 -16.31 9.34 -4.21
N ASP A 159 -15.20 9.10 -3.52
CA ASP A 159 -15.13 9.16 -2.05
C ASP A 159 -15.50 10.57 -1.56
N GLU A 160 -16.12 10.69 -0.38
CA GLU A 160 -16.53 11.98 0.19
C GLU A 160 -15.35 12.85 0.63
N ILE A 161 -14.23 12.23 0.99
CA ILE A 161 -13.02 12.93 1.42
C ILE A 161 -12.19 13.33 0.20
N GLU A 162 -11.87 14.62 0.12
CA GLU A 162 -11.08 15.19 -0.97
C GLU A 162 -9.72 14.50 -1.15
N VAL A 163 -9.00 14.22 -0.05
CA VAL A 163 -7.68 13.58 -0.13
C VAL A 163 -7.76 12.18 -0.73
N VAL A 164 -8.87 11.47 -0.51
CA VAL A 164 -9.07 10.12 -1.04
C VAL A 164 -9.28 10.17 -2.55
N ARG A 165 -10.14 11.08 -3.02
CA ARG A 165 -10.35 11.30 -4.46
C ARG A 165 -9.06 11.71 -5.16
N ALA A 166 -8.32 12.64 -4.58
CA ALA A 166 -7.07 13.16 -5.14
C ALA A 166 -6.02 12.06 -5.32
N TRP A 167 -5.72 11.30 -4.27
CA TRP A 167 -4.74 10.23 -4.34
C TRP A 167 -5.17 9.08 -5.25
N SER A 168 -6.48 8.79 -5.31
CA SER A 168 -7.01 7.76 -6.22
C SER A 168 -6.83 8.16 -7.69
N ALA A 169 -7.05 9.43 -8.04
CA ALA A 169 -6.76 9.94 -9.36
C ALA A 169 -5.27 9.83 -9.71
N ILE A 170 -4.39 10.24 -8.79
CA ILE A 170 -2.93 10.10 -8.96
C ILE A 170 -2.54 8.64 -9.16
N ALA A 171 -3.12 7.71 -8.39
CA ALA A 171 -2.78 6.30 -8.48
C ALA A 171 -3.17 5.68 -9.83
N LEU A 172 -4.35 5.98 -10.36
CA LEU A 172 -4.76 5.51 -11.69
C LEU A 172 -3.86 6.10 -12.79
N ILE A 173 -3.49 7.38 -12.69
CA ILE A 173 -2.57 7.98 -13.67
C ILE A 173 -1.21 7.27 -13.62
N LYS A 174 -0.65 7.04 -12.42
CA LYS A 174 0.62 6.32 -12.26
C LYS A 174 0.57 4.88 -12.76
N LEU A 175 -0.53 4.17 -12.51
CA LEU A 175 -0.73 2.82 -13.05
C LEU A 175 -0.68 2.82 -14.57
N ALA A 176 -1.41 3.75 -15.22
CA ALA A 176 -1.41 3.93 -16.67
C ALA A 176 -0.03 4.34 -17.24
N GLU A 177 0.78 5.08 -16.50
CA GLU A 177 2.14 5.43 -16.90
C GLU A 177 3.13 4.28 -16.73
N SER A 178 2.82 3.33 -15.83
CA SER A 178 3.73 2.23 -15.48
C SER A 178 3.66 1.01 -16.41
N ASP A 179 2.56 0.86 -17.15
CA ASP A 179 2.27 -0.30 -17.98
C ASP A 179 1.24 0.01 -19.09
N PRO A 180 1.51 -0.32 -20.37
CA PRO A 180 0.59 -0.09 -21.48
C PRO A 180 -0.75 -0.82 -21.37
N GLU A 181 -0.80 -2.05 -20.85
CA GLU A 181 -2.05 -2.81 -20.72
C GLU A 181 -2.93 -2.19 -19.65
N LEU A 182 -2.34 -1.74 -18.53
CA LEU A 182 -3.06 -1.00 -17.50
C LEU A 182 -3.56 0.34 -18.02
N LYS A 183 -2.80 1.00 -18.91
CA LYS A 183 -3.23 2.23 -19.57
C LYS A 183 -4.51 2.01 -20.37
N GLU A 184 -4.58 0.98 -21.19
CA GLU A 184 -5.78 0.65 -21.97
C GLU A 184 -7.00 0.40 -21.09
N ALA A 185 -6.81 -0.25 -19.94
CA ALA A 185 -7.88 -0.45 -18.95
C ALA A 185 -8.34 0.86 -18.27
N ILE A 186 -7.48 1.87 -18.18
CA ILE A 186 -7.73 3.13 -17.45
C ILE A 186 -8.25 4.24 -18.38
N LEU A 187 -7.89 4.25 -19.66
CA LEU A 187 -8.39 5.20 -20.67
C LEU A 187 -9.93 5.43 -20.66
N PRO A 188 -10.79 4.40 -20.51
CA PRO A 188 -12.24 4.63 -20.48
C PRO A 188 -12.75 5.29 -19.18
N ILE A 189 -11.94 5.33 -18.12
CA ILE A 189 -12.33 5.91 -16.82
C ILE A 189 -12.46 7.43 -16.95
N GLY A 190 -13.63 7.96 -16.59
CA GLY A 190 -13.81 9.39 -16.39
C GLY A 190 -13.35 9.81 -14.99
N PHE A 191 -12.59 10.88 -14.90
CA PHE A 191 -12.06 11.40 -13.65
C PHE A 191 -12.89 12.59 -13.18
N PRO A 192 -13.53 12.53 -11.99
CA PRO A 192 -14.29 13.66 -11.46
C PRO A 192 -13.43 14.93 -11.36
N LYS A 193 -14.00 16.08 -11.73
CA LYS A 193 -13.31 17.39 -11.62
C LYS A 193 -12.73 17.63 -10.23
N SER A 194 -13.46 17.22 -9.19
CA SER A 194 -13.04 17.35 -7.79
C SER A 194 -11.79 16.53 -7.48
N ALA A 195 -11.66 15.32 -8.03
CA ALA A 195 -10.47 14.47 -7.88
C ALA A 195 -9.26 15.08 -8.60
N LEU A 196 -9.45 15.58 -9.82
CA LEU A 196 -8.39 16.23 -10.60
C LEU A 196 -7.93 17.56 -9.98
N ALA A 197 -8.85 18.34 -9.42
CA ALA A 197 -8.52 19.56 -8.68
C ALA A 197 -7.64 19.25 -7.46
N GLY A 198 -7.97 18.19 -6.72
CA GLY A 198 -7.17 17.71 -5.59
C GLY A 198 -5.80 17.17 -5.97
N ALA A 199 -5.68 16.51 -7.13
CA ALA A 199 -4.37 16.10 -7.64
C ALA A 199 -3.50 17.31 -8.03
N LYS A 200 -4.10 18.33 -8.68
CA LYS A 200 -3.41 19.58 -9.03
C LYS A 200 -2.95 20.38 -7.82
N SER A 201 -3.76 20.47 -6.76
CA SER A 201 -3.38 21.17 -5.52
C SER A 201 -2.17 20.54 -4.83
N ARG A 202 -1.94 19.24 -5.07
CA ARG A 202 -0.76 18.47 -4.65
C ARG A 202 0.38 18.51 -5.66
N SER A 203 0.33 19.44 -6.61
CA SER A 203 1.33 19.62 -7.67
C SER A 203 1.53 18.41 -8.58
N TYR A 204 0.55 17.51 -8.66
CA TYR A 204 0.62 16.37 -9.58
C TYR A 204 0.24 16.81 -11.00
N PRO A 205 1.10 16.60 -12.01
CA PRO A 205 0.78 16.95 -13.39
C PRO A 205 -0.33 16.05 -13.93
N ILE A 206 -1.36 16.63 -14.55
CA ILE A 206 -2.46 15.86 -15.16
C ILE A 206 -2.16 15.68 -16.65
N PRO A 207 -1.95 14.43 -17.12
CA PRO A 207 -1.72 14.18 -18.54
C PRO A 207 -2.91 14.56 -19.42
N THR A 208 -2.63 14.93 -20.67
CA THR A 208 -3.66 15.36 -21.64
C THR A 208 -4.68 14.28 -22.01
N TRP A 209 -4.32 13.00 -21.84
CA TRP A 209 -5.22 11.87 -22.10
C TRP A 209 -6.30 11.70 -21.02
N VAL A 210 -6.13 12.33 -19.84
CA VAL A 210 -7.07 12.21 -18.73
C VAL A 210 -8.36 12.97 -19.04
N ARG A 211 -9.47 12.23 -19.14
CA ARG A 211 -10.79 12.80 -19.38
C ARG A 211 -11.46 13.22 -18.08
N SER A 212 -11.72 14.51 -17.93
CA SER A 212 -12.53 15.04 -16.82
C SER A 212 -14.02 14.74 -17.04
N ILE A 213 -14.72 14.38 -15.95
CA ILE A 213 -16.19 14.27 -15.90
C ILE A 213 -16.74 15.12 -14.75
N ASP A 214 -18.04 15.44 -14.85
CA ASP A 214 -18.81 16.12 -13.80
C ASP A 214 -19.33 15.14 -12.75
#